data_AF-H3G501-F1
#
_entry.id   AF-H3G501-F1
#
_cell.length_a   1.000
_cell.length_b   1.000
_cell.length_c   1.000
_cell.angle_alpha   90.00
_cell.angle_beta   90.00
_cell.angle_gamma   90.00
#
_symmetry.space_group_name_H-M   'P 1'
#
loop_
_entity.id
_entity.type
_entity.pdbx_description
1 polymer ?
#
loop_
_entity_poly.entity_id
_entity_poly.type
_entity_poly.pdbx_seq_one_letter_code
_entity_poly.pdbx_strand_id
1 'polypeptide(L)'
;GQHVLIPRIVFISDGDIRDFPFRLRRRQFPIQTAFAMTINKAQGQTVQYLGLYLATPCFSHGQLYVAMSRVTSRSRFKALVEYPEREEEDGVYTANIVYRQL
;
A
#
# COMPACT_ATOMS: atom_id res chain seq x y z
N GLY A 1 31.78 1.37 -12.89
CA GLY A 1 30.62 1.74 -12.06
C GLY A 1 31.12 2.49 -10.83
N GLN A 2 30.33 3.45 -10.33
CA GLN A 2 30.72 4.25 -9.17
C GLN A 2 30.19 3.58 -7.89
N HIS A 3 31.05 3.37 -6.90
CA HIS A 3 30.65 2.84 -5.60
C HIS A 3 30.03 3.97 -4.77
N VAL A 4 28.81 3.77 -4.27
CA VAL A 4 28.10 4.71 -3.40
C VAL A 4 27.77 4.01 -2.08
N LEU A 5 28.13 4.65 -0.95
CA LEU A 5 27.79 4.16 0.38
C LEU A 5 26.44 4.73 0.82
N ILE A 6 25.52 3.86 1.22
CA ILE A 6 24.21 4.28 1.76
C ILE A 6 24.30 4.34 3.28
N PRO A 7 23.98 5.47 3.94
CA PRO A 7 24.00 5.56 5.40
C PRO A 7 22.87 4.73 6.03
N ARG A 8 23.13 4.16 7.22
CA ARG A 8 22.11 3.45 8.01
C ARG A 8 21.35 4.43 8.90
N ILE A 9 20.03 4.35 8.90
CA ILE A 9 19.15 5.12 9.80
C ILE A 9 18.92 4.33 11.08
N VAL A 10 18.83 5.04 12.21
CA VAL A 10 18.50 4.47 13.52
C VAL A 10 17.16 5.07 13.96
N PHE A 11 16.16 4.21 14.12
CA PHE A 11 14.89 4.55 14.79
C PHE A 11 14.95 4.10 16.23
N ILE A 12 14.47 4.93 17.15
CA ILE A 12 14.39 4.63 18.57
C ILE A 12 12.96 4.92 19.01
N SER A 13 12.30 3.98 19.68
CA SER A 13 11.01 4.27 20.31
C SER A 13 11.25 5.25 21.47
N ASP A 14 10.57 6.39 21.45
CA ASP A 14 10.54 7.30 22.60
C ASP A 14 9.78 6.58 23.71
N GLY A 15 10.40 6.49 24.89
CA GLY A 15 10.03 5.58 25.97
C GLY A 15 8.71 5.89 26.68
N ASP A 16 7.61 6.09 25.94
CA ASP A 16 6.27 6.03 26.52
C ASP A 16 6.01 4.57 26.90
N ILE A 17 6.14 4.28 28.20
CA ILE A 17 6.05 2.94 28.82
C ILE A 17 4.72 2.25 28.49
N ARG A 18 3.73 2.99 27.98
CA ARG A 18 2.41 2.49 27.57
C ARG A 18 2.46 1.50 26.40
N ASP A 19 3.41 1.65 25.49
CA ASP A 19 3.46 0.83 24.27
C ASP A 19 4.42 -0.36 24.38
N PHE A 20 5.55 -0.21 25.07
CA PHE A 20 6.54 -1.28 25.25
C PHE A 20 7.29 -1.17 26.59
N PRO A 21 7.55 -2.30 27.28
CA PRO A 21 8.33 -2.30 28.53
C PRO A 21 9.85 -2.14 28.30
N PHE A 22 10.29 -1.87 27.06
CA PHE A 22 11.69 -1.71 26.68
C PHE A 22 11.85 -0.67 25.57
N ARG A 23 13.07 -0.13 25.43
CA ARG A 23 13.41 0.82 24.37
C ARG A 23 13.83 0.06 23.10
N LEU A 24 13.00 0.10 22.05
CA LEU A 24 13.31 -0.53 20.77
C LEU A 24 14.23 0.38 19.95
N ARG A 25 15.40 -0.14 19.56
CA ARG A 25 16.32 0.53 18.62
C ARG A 25 16.43 -0.28 17.34
N ARG A 26 15.98 0.28 16.21
CA ARG A 26 16.04 -0.35 14.88
C ARG A 26 17.03 0.39 13.99
N ARG A 27 18.13 -0.28 13.62
CA ARG A 27 19.13 0.24 12.67
C ARG A 27 18.98 -0.47 11.33
N GLN A 28 18.71 0.27 10.27
CA GLN A 28 18.49 -0.29 8.93
C GLN A 28 18.99 0.64 7.82
N PHE A 29 19.23 0.09 6.63
CA PHE A 29 19.36 0.91 5.43
C PHE A 29 17.98 1.47 5.03
N PRO A 30 17.88 2.71 4.54
CA PRO A 30 16.63 3.31 4.08
C PRO A 30 16.27 2.82 2.68
N ILE A 31 16.22 1.50 2.50
CA ILE A 31 15.88 0.87 1.23
C ILE A 31 14.75 -0.14 1.47
N GLN A 32 13.84 -0.23 0.51
CA GLN A 32 12.78 -1.22 0.51
C GLN A 32 12.58 -1.70 -0.93
N THR A 33 12.33 -2.99 -1.11
CA THR A 33 11.88 -3.54 -2.39
C THR A 33 10.53 -2.92 -2.75
N ALA A 34 10.46 -2.22 -3.89
CA ALA A 34 9.30 -1.42 -4.27
C ALA A 34 8.54 -1.97 -5.49
N PHE A 35 8.85 -3.19 -5.95
CA PHE A 35 8.14 -3.77 -7.10
C PHE A 35 6.66 -4.01 -6.82
N ALA A 36 6.34 -4.48 -5.61
CA ALA A 36 4.99 -4.56 -5.10
C ALA A 36 4.93 -3.87 -3.74
N MET A 37 3.86 -3.14 -3.48
CA MET A 37 3.63 -2.45 -2.21
C MET A 37 2.16 -2.54 -1.85
N THR A 38 1.88 -2.53 -0.55
CA THR A 38 0.50 -2.48 -0.04
C THR A 38 -0.15 -1.14 -0.38
N ILE A 39 -1.47 -1.12 -0.55
CA ILE A 39 -2.26 0.10 -0.82
C ILE A 39 -1.92 1.24 0.16
N ASN A 40 -1.87 0.94 1.47
CA ASN A 40 -1.55 1.92 2.51
C ASN A 40 -0.16 2.56 2.34
N LYS A 41 0.82 1.80 1.84
CA LYS A 41 2.18 2.31 1.59
C LYS A 41 2.26 3.13 0.31
N ALA A 42 1.39 2.86 -0.67
CA ALA A 42 1.29 3.65 -1.89
C ALA A 42 0.59 5.01 -1.68
N GLN A 43 -0.06 5.23 -0.52
CA GLN A 43 -0.75 6.48 -0.24
C GLN A 43 0.21 7.68 -0.35
N GLY A 44 -0.21 8.70 -1.11
CA GLY A 44 0.61 9.89 -1.37
C GLY A 44 1.64 9.73 -2.50
N GLN A 45 1.76 8.55 -3.11
CA GLN A 45 2.61 8.33 -4.28
C GLN A 45 1.82 8.45 -5.58
N THR A 46 2.51 8.80 -6.67
CA THR A 46 1.98 8.74 -8.03
C THR A 46 2.82 7.74 -8.81
N VAL A 47 2.17 6.77 -9.44
CA VAL A 47 2.83 5.73 -10.25
C VAL A 47 2.38 5.82 -11.71
N GLN A 48 3.31 5.55 -12.62
CA GLN A 48 3.03 5.65 -14.06
C GLN A 48 2.17 4.48 -14.56
N TYR A 49 2.42 3.27 -14.07
CA TYR A 49 1.69 2.04 -14.37
C TYR A 49 1.35 1.36 -13.05
N LEU A 50 0.12 0.85 -12.93
CA LEU A 50 -0.37 0.23 -11.71
C LEU A 50 -1.05 -1.10 -12.02
N GLY A 51 -0.51 -2.17 -11.44
CA GLY A 51 -1.20 -3.44 -11.26
C GLY A 51 -1.75 -3.52 -9.83
N LEU A 52 -3.08 -3.61 -9.69
CA LEU A 52 -3.73 -3.88 -8.42
C LEU A 52 -4.02 -5.37 -8.32
N TYR A 53 -3.48 -6.04 -7.32
CA TYR A 53 -3.78 -7.43 -7.02
C TYR A 53 -4.56 -7.53 -5.70
N LEU A 54 -5.79 -8.02 -5.78
CA LEU A 54 -6.67 -8.25 -4.64
C LEU A 54 -6.81 -9.75 -4.39
N ALA A 55 -5.86 -10.31 -3.65
CA ALA A 55 -5.94 -11.66 -3.11
C ALA A 55 -7.06 -11.78 -2.04
N THR A 56 -7.41 -10.67 -1.39
CA THR A 56 -8.55 -10.55 -0.48
C THR A 56 -9.29 -9.25 -0.77
N PRO A 57 -10.61 -9.17 -0.52
CA PRO A 57 -11.35 -7.92 -0.66
C PRO A 57 -10.76 -6.78 0.19
N CYS A 58 -10.87 -5.54 -0.29
CA CYS A 58 -10.56 -4.37 0.51
C CYS A 58 -11.42 -4.38 1.78
N PHE A 59 -10.84 -4.07 2.94
CA PHE A 59 -11.51 -4.21 4.24
C PHE A 59 -11.70 -2.88 4.96
N SER A 60 -11.02 -1.81 4.54
CA SER A 60 -11.14 -0.50 5.17
C SER A 60 -11.64 0.58 4.21
N HIS A 61 -12.18 1.63 4.80
CA HIS A 61 -12.67 2.79 4.09
C HIS A 61 -11.65 3.35 3.11
N GLY A 62 -12.09 3.57 1.87
CA GLY A 62 -11.32 4.30 0.87
C GLY A 62 -10.07 3.57 0.35
N GLN A 63 -9.78 2.32 0.75
CA GLN A 63 -8.60 1.59 0.26
C GLN A 63 -8.58 1.45 -1.26
N LEU A 64 -9.70 1.02 -1.84
CA LEU A 64 -9.80 0.85 -3.29
C LEU A 64 -9.61 2.20 -4.01
N TYR A 65 -10.18 3.27 -3.46
CA TYR A 65 -9.98 4.63 -3.96
C TYR A 65 -8.51 5.09 -3.87
N VAL A 66 -7.85 4.82 -2.73
CA VAL A 66 -6.43 5.13 -2.53
C VAL A 66 -5.61 4.44 -3.61
N ALA A 67 -5.84 3.15 -3.88
CA ALA A 67 -5.13 2.43 -4.93
C ALA A 67 -5.36 3.03 -6.32
N MET A 68 -6.62 3.21 -6.73
CA MET A 68 -6.96 3.70 -8.07
C MET A 68 -6.48 5.14 -8.31
N SER A 69 -6.46 5.97 -7.28
CA SER A 69 -5.99 7.37 -7.38
C SER A 69 -4.47 7.50 -7.52
N ARG A 70 -3.69 6.42 -7.42
CA ARG A 70 -2.22 6.50 -7.59
C ARG A 70 -1.80 6.57 -9.06
N VAL A 71 -2.67 6.22 -10.01
CA VAL A 71 -2.38 6.24 -11.45
C VAL A 71 -3.20 7.31 -12.16
N THR A 72 -2.60 7.96 -13.16
CA THR A 72 -3.20 9.13 -13.82
C THR A 72 -4.08 8.80 -15.03
N SER A 73 -3.98 7.57 -15.56
CA SER A 73 -4.75 7.14 -16.73
C SER A 73 -5.26 5.72 -16.57
N ARG A 74 -6.55 5.51 -16.89
CA ARG A 74 -7.20 4.19 -16.89
C ARG A 74 -6.48 3.17 -17.77
N SER A 75 -5.90 3.60 -18.89
CA SER A 75 -5.17 2.72 -19.81
C SER A 75 -3.94 2.05 -19.17
N ARG A 76 -3.40 2.65 -18.11
CA ARG A 76 -2.21 2.19 -17.38
C ARG A 76 -2.54 1.48 -16.07
N PHE A 77 -3.82 1.25 -15.82
CA PHE A 77 -4.33 0.51 -14.68
C PHE A 77 -4.73 -0.91 -15.12
N LYS A 78 -4.31 -1.91 -14.35
CA LYS A 78 -4.77 -3.29 -14.46
C LYS A 78 -5.12 -3.79 -13.07
N ALA A 79 -6.17 -4.59 -12.97
CA ALA A 79 -6.57 -5.20 -11.71
C ALA A 79 -6.76 -6.72 -11.90
N LEU A 80 -6.35 -7.48 -10.89
CA LEU A 80 -6.64 -8.89 -10.73
C LEU A 80 -7.35 -9.07 -9.39
N VAL A 81 -8.57 -9.59 -9.41
CA VAL A 81 -9.39 -9.87 -8.23
C VAL A 81 -9.56 -11.37 -8.13
N GLU A 82 -9.01 -11.98 -7.09
CA GLU A 82 -8.97 -13.44 -6.97
C GLU A 82 -10.28 -14.02 -6.43
N TYR A 83 -10.96 -13.27 -5.56
CA TYR A 83 -12.26 -13.63 -4.99
C TYR A 83 -13.24 -12.47 -5.18
N PRO A 84 -13.81 -12.31 -6.39
CA PRO A 84 -14.77 -11.25 -6.66
C PRO A 84 -16.10 -11.51 -5.95
N GLU A 85 -16.84 -10.45 -5.67
CA GLU A 85 -18.20 -10.56 -5.12
C GLU A 85 -19.20 -11.00 -6.18
N ARG A 86 -18.97 -10.58 -7.43
CA ARG A 86 -19.77 -10.93 -8.59
C ARG A 86 -18.87 -10.96 -9.82
N GLU A 87 -19.11 -11.92 -10.70
CA GLU A 87 -18.44 -12.04 -11.98
C GLU A 87 -19.49 -12.32 -13.04
N GLU A 88 -19.54 -11.45 -14.04
CA GLU A 88 -20.53 -11.47 -15.12
C GLU A 88 -19.85 -11.30 -16.48
N GLU A 89 -20.63 -11.42 -17.54
CA GLU A 89 -20.15 -11.25 -18.91
C GLU A 89 -19.56 -9.85 -19.16
N ASP A 90 -20.01 -8.83 -18.42
CA ASP A 90 -19.55 -7.45 -18.52
C ASP A 90 -18.37 -7.10 -17.59
N GLY A 91 -17.98 -8.00 -16.67
CA GLY A 91 -16.77 -7.84 -15.88
C GLY A 91 -16.78 -8.45 -14.47
N VAL A 92 -15.76 -8.07 -13.71
CA VAL A 92 -15.45 -8.57 -12.36
C VAL A 92 -15.67 -7.45 -11.34
N TYR A 93 -16.39 -7.74 -10.26
CA TYR A 93 -16.82 -6.76 -9.26
C TYR A 93 -16.25 -7.06 -7.87
N THR A 94 -15.91 -6.01 -7.14
CA THR A 94 -15.43 -6.07 -5.75
C THR A 94 -16.07 -4.95 -4.93
N ALA A 95 -16.28 -5.17 -3.63
CA ALA A 95 -16.81 -4.15 -2.74
C ALA A 95 -15.94 -2.89 -2.71
N ASN A 96 -16.61 -1.74 -2.70
CA ASN A 96 -16.03 -0.46 -2.35
C ASN A 96 -16.53 -0.05 -0.96
N ILE A 97 -15.65 -0.12 0.04
CA ILE A 97 -16.00 0.23 1.42
C ILE A 97 -15.94 1.76 1.61
N VAL A 98 -17.12 2.36 1.78
CA VAL A 98 -17.29 3.81 2.00
C VAL A 98 -18.10 4.04 3.27
N TYR A 99 -17.48 4.59 4.32
CA TYR A 99 -18.19 5.01 5.52
C TYR A 99 -18.84 6.37 5.27
N ARG A 100 -20.07 6.55 5.74
CA ARG A 100 -20.72 7.85 5.76
C ARG A 100 -20.02 8.69 6.84
N GLN A 101 -19.70 9.95 6.54
CA GLN A 101 -19.28 10.89 7.58
C GLN A 101 -20.43 11.01 8.60
N LEU A 102 -20.08 10.84 9.88
CA LEU A 102 -20.97 11.10 11.02
C LEU A 102 -21.18 12.60 11.18
#